data_AF-A0A2V5UBR3-F1
#
_entry.id   AF-A0A2V5UBR3-F1
#
_cell.length_a   1.000
_cell.length_b   1.000
_cell.length_c   1.000
_cell.angle_alpha   90.00
_cell.angle_beta   90.00
_cell.angle_gamma   90.00
#
_symmetry.space_group_name_H-M   'P 1'
#
loop_
_entity.id
_entity.type
_entity.pdbx_description
1 polymer ?
#
loop_
_entity_poly.entity_id
_entity_poly.type
_entity_poly.pdbx_seq_one_letter_code
_entity_poly.pdbx_strand_id
1 'polypeptide(L)'
;QYVKNFKGRTIWYGYRSEIDRYFMERFVNPNAAFQLKQNMPPLLKEIIDILATSNRAGRTNVASILLNISGEWRKIITSGVSDVLRRQSALRRAKPLSTHGDVKLTVFCWQKTVLKRDEEFALEHAKAAMLLANDNKRLLLELMFDASGKLSDVDYSFLRRDNIAAPDLERLEAFAESLRARRIEEAMQNRKRIGRNEYCPCGSGKKYKRCCIVRSRERSKVWPESVF
;
A
#
# COMPACT_ATOMS: atom_id res chain seq x y z
N GLN A 1 -45.16 -10.19 16.60
CA GLN A 1 -45.87 -9.23 17.48
C GLN A 1 -45.00 -7.98 17.57
N TYR A 2 -45.40 -6.90 16.90
CA TYR A 2 -44.70 -5.62 16.97
C TYR A 2 -45.19 -4.85 18.20
N VAL A 3 -44.26 -4.35 19.00
CA VAL A 3 -44.54 -3.55 20.20
C VAL A 3 -45.29 -2.28 19.78
N LYS A 4 -46.62 -2.27 19.97
CA LYS A 4 -47.44 -1.07 19.94
C LYS A 4 -47.20 -0.32 21.25
N ASN A 5 -46.76 0.93 21.14
CA ASN A 5 -46.57 1.93 22.21
C ASN A 5 -45.20 1.94 22.90
N PHE A 6 -44.21 2.50 22.20
CA PHE A 6 -43.06 3.14 22.85
C PHE A 6 -43.28 4.66 22.84
N LYS A 7 -43.65 5.27 23.97
CA LYS A 7 -43.80 6.73 24.16
C LYS A 7 -42.48 7.38 24.55
N GLY A 8 -41.44 7.18 23.75
CA GLY A 8 -40.18 7.91 23.84
C GLY A 8 -39.81 8.45 22.48
N ARG A 9 -39.35 9.71 22.38
CA ARG A 9 -38.73 10.21 21.15
C ARG A 9 -37.52 9.31 20.84
N THR A 10 -37.68 8.41 19.88
CA THR A 10 -36.59 7.60 19.36
C THR A 10 -35.75 8.53 18.49
N ILE A 11 -34.73 9.15 19.09
CA ILE A 11 -33.74 9.92 18.33
C ILE A 11 -32.73 8.90 17.80
N TRP A 12 -32.82 8.61 16.50
CA TRP A 12 -31.84 7.79 15.80
C TRP A 12 -30.50 8.55 15.73
N TYR A 13 -29.69 8.45 16.78
CA TYR A 13 -28.27 8.78 16.72
C TYR A 13 -27.56 7.65 15.97
N GLY A 14 -27.79 7.59 14.65
CA GLY A 14 -27.17 6.62 13.77
C GLY A 14 -25.84 7.13 13.22
N TYR A 15 -25.01 6.22 12.70
CA TYR A 15 -23.79 6.53 11.95
C TYR A 15 -23.98 7.52 10.78
N ARG A 16 -25.24 7.80 10.40
CA ARG A 16 -25.62 8.75 9.35
C ARG A 16 -25.99 10.14 9.87
N SER A 17 -26.16 10.36 11.17
CA SER A 17 -26.66 11.64 11.69
C SER A 17 -25.79 12.84 11.28
N GLU A 18 -24.48 12.67 11.13
CA GLU A 18 -23.60 13.73 10.61
C GLU A 18 -23.81 13.98 9.11
N ILE A 19 -24.00 12.92 8.33
CA ILE A 19 -24.27 12.99 6.88
C ILE A 19 -25.65 13.62 6.63
N ASP A 20 -26.67 13.17 7.37
CA ASP A 20 -28.03 13.67 7.27
C ASP A 20 -28.09 15.15 7.68
N ARG A 21 -27.42 15.53 8.78
CA ARG A 21 -27.29 16.94 9.20
C ARG A 21 -26.65 17.78 8.11
N TYR A 22 -25.57 17.31 7.51
CA TYR A 22 -24.89 18.00 6.41
C TYR A 22 -25.82 18.21 5.19
N PHE A 23 -26.52 17.18 4.74
CA PHE A 23 -27.43 17.31 3.59
C PHE A 23 -28.67 18.17 3.92
N MET A 24 -29.19 18.10 5.14
CA MET A 24 -30.28 18.99 5.58
C MET A 24 -29.83 20.45 5.64
N GLU A 25 -28.64 20.73 6.16
CA GLU A 25 -28.08 22.09 6.21
C GLU A 25 -27.89 22.67 4.80
N ARG A 26 -27.41 21.86 3.86
CA ARG A 26 -27.31 22.22 2.43
C ARG A 26 -28.66 22.39 1.74
N PHE A 27 -29.66 21.59 2.10
CA PHE A 27 -31.01 21.70 1.56
C PHE A 27 -31.68 23.01 1.97
N VAL A 28 -31.49 23.43 3.23
CA VAL A 28 -32.04 24.69 3.76
C VAL A 28 -31.20 25.89 3.32
N ASN A 29 -29.88 25.76 3.26
CA ASN A 29 -28.96 26.80 2.82
C ASN A 29 -28.01 26.27 1.74
N PRO A 30 -28.31 26.51 0.45
CA PRO A 30 -27.44 26.09 -0.65
C PRO A 30 -25.99 26.60 -0.56
N ASN A 31 -25.77 27.72 0.13
CA ASN A 31 -24.46 28.34 0.34
C ASN A 31 -23.74 27.83 1.61
N ALA A 32 -24.31 26.85 2.33
CA ALA A 32 -23.66 26.25 3.49
C ALA A 32 -22.30 25.64 3.13
N ALA A 33 -21.33 25.85 4.03
CA ALA A 33 -19.94 25.46 3.83
C ALA A 33 -19.80 23.95 3.56
N PHE A 34 -19.04 23.59 2.53
CA PHE A 34 -18.79 22.21 2.16
C PHE A 34 -17.78 21.57 3.13
N GLN A 35 -18.25 20.73 4.06
CA GLN A 35 -17.40 20.07 5.04
C GLN A 35 -16.81 18.72 4.56
N LEU A 36 -17.43 18.08 3.55
CA LEU A 36 -16.99 16.78 3.03
C LEU A 36 -15.76 16.88 2.11
N LYS A 37 -14.62 17.32 2.64
CA LYS A 37 -13.38 17.41 1.88
C LYS A 37 -12.53 16.15 2.05
N GLN A 38 -12.34 15.40 0.97
CA GLN A 38 -11.31 14.37 0.95
C GLN A 38 -9.94 15.06 0.82
N ASN A 39 -9.09 14.96 1.85
CA ASN A 39 -7.76 15.56 1.78
C ASN A 39 -6.98 15.00 0.58
N MET A 40 -6.38 15.91 -0.19
CA MET A 40 -5.57 15.60 -1.38
C MET A 40 -4.13 16.04 -1.10
N PRO A 41 -3.27 15.13 -0.60
CA PRO A 41 -1.86 15.47 -0.37
C PRO A 41 -1.19 16.01 -1.65
N PRO A 42 -0.27 16.99 -1.55
CA PRO A 42 0.36 17.62 -2.72
C PRO A 42 0.98 16.62 -3.69
N LEU A 43 1.76 15.65 -3.18
CA LEU A 43 2.35 14.60 -4.00
C LEU A 43 1.29 13.78 -4.76
N LEU A 44 0.17 13.45 -4.11
CA LEU A 44 -0.90 12.71 -4.78
C LEU A 44 -1.53 13.55 -5.89
N LYS A 45 -1.69 14.86 -5.66
CA LYS A 45 -2.19 15.79 -6.68
C LYS A 45 -1.23 15.85 -7.87
N GLU A 46 0.07 15.97 -7.63
CA GLU A 46 1.09 15.97 -8.68
C GLU A 46 1.06 14.67 -9.52
N ILE A 47 0.93 13.51 -8.87
CA ILE A 47 0.77 12.22 -9.58
C ILE A 47 -0.45 12.24 -10.49
N ILE A 48 -1.60 12.72 -9.99
CA ILE A 48 -2.83 12.81 -10.79
C ILE A 48 -2.68 13.81 -11.94
N ASP A 49 -2.05 14.96 -11.70
CA ASP A 49 -1.83 15.99 -12.73
C ASP A 49 -0.93 15.46 -13.86
N ILE A 50 0.12 14.68 -13.54
CA ILE A 50 0.97 13.99 -14.53
C ILE A 50 0.18 12.92 -15.29
N LEU A 51 -0.60 12.08 -14.60
CA LEU A 51 -1.44 11.06 -15.24
C LEU A 51 -2.53 11.68 -16.12
N ALA A 52 -3.02 12.87 -15.79
CA ALA A 52 -4.04 13.59 -16.55
C ALA A 52 -3.51 14.08 -17.91
N THR A 53 -2.24 14.50 -17.95
CA THR A 53 -1.55 15.01 -19.15
C THR A 53 -0.84 13.93 -19.96
N SER A 54 -0.60 12.76 -19.37
CA SER A 54 0.00 11.61 -20.05
C SER A 54 -0.92 11.02 -21.14
N ASN A 55 -0.32 10.46 -22.19
CA ASN A 55 -1.02 9.67 -23.22
C ASN A 55 -0.90 8.15 -23.01
N ARG A 56 -0.33 7.70 -21.88
CA ARG A 56 -0.15 6.26 -21.62
C ARG A 56 -1.48 5.54 -21.39
N ALA A 57 -1.62 4.35 -22.00
CA ALA A 57 -2.77 3.50 -21.84
C ALA A 57 -2.92 3.02 -20.38
N GLY A 58 -4.13 3.09 -19.83
CA GLY A 58 -4.41 2.68 -18.45
C GLY A 58 -4.26 3.78 -17.39
N ARG A 59 -3.85 5.00 -17.77
CA ARG A 59 -3.67 6.15 -16.84
C ARG A 59 -4.93 6.48 -16.04
N THR A 60 -6.09 6.39 -16.66
CA THR A 60 -7.39 6.66 -16.03
C THR A 60 -7.72 5.63 -14.96
N ASN A 61 -7.34 4.36 -15.17
CA ASN A 61 -7.50 3.30 -14.19
C ASN A 61 -6.57 3.51 -12.98
N VAL A 62 -5.31 3.90 -13.22
CA VAL A 62 -4.38 4.27 -12.15
C VAL A 62 -4.90 5.45 -11.33
N ALA A 63 -5.33 6.52 -12.00
CA ALA A 63 -5.90 7.69 -11.34
C ALA A 63 -7.15 7.32 -10.52
N SER A 64 -8.05 6.49 -11.07
CA SER A 64 -9.23 5.99 -10.38
C SER A 64 -8.85 5.19 -9.13
N ILE A 65 -7.87 4.28 -9.21
CA ILE A 65 -7.37 3.53 -8.04
C ILE A 65 -6.88 4.51 -6.98
N LEU A 66 -6.00 5.45 -7.35
CA LEU A 66 -5.41 6.41 -6.41
C LEU A 66 -6.44 7.33 -5.75
N LEU A 67 -7.46 7.76 -6.50
CA LEU A 67 -8.53 8.61 -6.00
C LEU A 67 -9.52 7.86 -5.09
N ASN A 68 -9.71 6.55 -5.30
CA ASN A 68 -10.59 5.73 -4.47
C ASN A 68 -9.95 5.27 -3.15
N ILE A 69 -8.67 5.54 -2.92
CA ILE A 69 -7.98 5.21 -1.67
C ILE A 69 -8.49 6.08 -0.50
N SER A 70 -8.67 5.46 0.67
CA SER A 70 -9.10 6.14 1.89
C SER A 70 -8.13 7.23 2.36
N GLY A 71 -8.62 8.22 3.12
CA GLY A 71 -7.78 9.31 3.63
C GLY A 71 -6.57 8.84 4.44
N GLU A 72 -6.72 7.77 5.22
CA GLU A 72 -5.63 7.17 5.98
C GLU A 72 -4.55 6.57 5.09
N TRP A 73 -4.94 5.80 4.06
CA TRP A 73 -3.98 5.23 3.12
C TRP A 73 -3.27 6.31 2.28
N ARG A 74 -3.94 7.41 1.92
CA ARG A 74 -3.29 8.56 1.26
C ARG A 74 -2.18 9.14 2.13
N LYS A 75 -2.43 9.35 3.42
CA LYS A 75 -1.40 9.81 4.37
C LYS A 75 -0.24 8.81 4.46
N ILE A 76 -0.53 7.52 4.62
CA ILE A 76 0.48 6.46 4.72
C ILE A 76 1.36 6.39 3.47
N ILE A 77 0.77 6.46 2.27
CA ILE A 77 1.51 6.40 1.01
C ILE A 77 2.40 7.62 0.88
N THR A 78 1.86 8.83 1.08
CA THR A 78 2.63 10.07 0.91
C THR A 78 3.74 10.23 1.95
N SER A 79 3.50 9.93 3.23
CA SER A 79 4.56 9.95 4.24
C SER A 79 5.61 8.87 3.97
N GLY A 80 5.18 7.69 3.51
CA GLY A 80 6.07 6.61 3.10
C GLY A 80 6.98 7.00 1.94
N VAL A 81 6.46 7.70 0.92
CA VAL A 81 7.28 8.21 -0.19
C VAL A 81 8.30 9.23 0.31
N SER A 82 7.89 10.19 1.15
CA SER A 82 8.83 11.17 1.73
C SER A 82 9.95 10.50 2.54
N ASP A 83 9.62 9.44 3.31
CA ASP A 83 10.60 8.66 4.05
C ASP A 83 11.54 7.86 3.14
N VAL A 84 11.04 7.31 2.03
CA VAL A 84 11.84 6.62 1.02
C VAL A 84 12.84 7.58 0.39
N LEU A 85 12.38 8.75 -0.06
CA LEU A 85 13.22 9.76 -0.69
C LEU A 85 14.37 10.18 0.25
N ARG A 86 14.06 10.47 1.52
CA ARG A 86 15.06 10.83 2.54
C ARG A 86 16.09 9.72 2.78
N ARG A 87 15.65 8.46 2.86
CA ARG A 87 16.54 7.32 3.18
C ARG A 87 17.38 6.88 1.99
N GLN A 88 16.88 7.00 0.77
CA GLN A 88 17.62 6.61 -0.44
C GLN A 88 18.90 7.43 -0.61
N SER A 89 18.88 8.71 -0.23
CA SER A 89 20.08 9.57 -0.28
C SER A 89 21.23 9.05 0.60
N ALA A 90 20.91 8.41 1.73
CA ALA A 90 21.89 7.81 2.62
C ALA A 90 22.28 6.38 2.21
N LEU A 91 21.30 5.56 1.80
CA LEU A 91 21.51 4.13 1.56
C LEU A 91 22.01 3.80 0.14
N ARG A 92 21.86 4.72 -0.83
CA ARG A 92 22.22 4.54 -2.24
C ARG A 92 21.65 3.26 -2.89
N ARG A 93 20.50 2.78 -2.39
CA ARG A 93 19.78 1.61 -2.92
C ARG A 93 18.28 1.86 -2.99
N ALA A 94 17.59 1.14 -3.87
CA ALA A 94 16.13 1.18 -3.96
C ALA A 94 15.48 0.75 -2.63
N LYS A 95 14.50 1.51 -2.15
CA LYS A 95 13.71 1.16 -0.97
C LYS A 95 12.21 1.28 -1.30
N PRO A 96 11.62 0.26 -1.94
CA PRO A 96 10.22 0.32 -2.32
C PRO A 96 9.29 0.33 -1.11
N LEU A 97 8.19 1.07 -1.25
CA LEU A 97 7.06 1.05 -0.32
C LEU A 97 6.02 0.05 -0.85
N SER A 98 5.68 -0.98 -0.06
CA SER A 98 4.63 -1.93 -0.43
C SER A 98 3.52 -1.88 0.59
N THR A 99 2.28 -1.66 0.12
CA THR A 99 1.08 -1.75 0.96
C THR A 99 0.57 -3.19 1.00
N HIS A 100 -0.35 -3.47 1.92
CA HIS A 100 -1.00 -4.77 2.08
C HIS A 100 -2.45 -4.57 2.57
N GLY A 101 -3.31 -5.56 2.35
CA GLY A 101 -4.74 -5.46 2.71
C GLY A 101 -5.54 -4.80 1.59
N ASP A 102 -6.28 -3.74 1.91
CA ASP A 102 -7.25 -3.13 0.99
C ASP A 102 -6.61 -2.39 -0.19
N VAL A 103 -5.39 -1.86 0.03
CA VAL A 103 -4.61 -1.21 -1.03
C VAL A 103 -3.49 -2.14 -1.44
N LYS A 104 -3.49 -2.55 -2.71
CA LYS A 104 -2.51 -3.49 -3.31
C LYS A 104 -1.58 -2.74 -4.25
N LEU A 105 -0.65 -1.99 -3.66
CA LEU A 105 0.24 -1.06 -4.33
C LEU A 105 1.69 -1.32 -3.92
N THR A 106 2.60 -1.28 -4.89
CA THR A 106 4.04 -1.13 -4.66
C THR A 106 4.47 0.18 -5.31
N VAL A 107 5.11 1.05 -4.54
CA VAL A 107 5.65 2.32 -5.01
C VAL A 107 7.17 2.26 -5.01
N PHE A 108 7.77 2.58 -6.15
CA PHE A 108 9.19 2.84 -6.31
C PHE A 108 9.44 4.33 -6.52
N CYS A 109 10.57 4.81 -6.01
CA CYS A 109 11.01 6.19 -6.19
C CYS A 109 12.40 6.18 -6.80
N TRP A 110 12.53 6.84 -7.95
CA TRP A 110 13.76 6.95 -8.72
C TRP A 110 14.23 8.39 -8.68
N GLN A 111 15.34 8.65 -8.02
CA GLN A 111 15.91 9.99 -7.90
C GLN A 111 17.10 10.09 -8.84
N LYS A 112 16.99 10.86 -9.92
CA LYS A 112 17.97 10.91 -11.03
C LYS A 112 19.43 11.06 -10.58
N THR A 113 19.67 11.80 -9.50
CA THR A 113 21.01 12.06 -8.93
C THR A 113 21.47 11.05 -7.87
N VAL A 114 20.57 10.21 -7.37
CA VAL A 114 20.84 9.28 -6.26
C VAL A 114 20.87 7.83 -6.73
N LEU A 115 19.93 7.45 -7.59
CA LEU A 115 19.71 6.06 -7.99
C LEU A 115 19.17 6.00 -9.42
N LYS A 116 19.85 5.24 -10.28
CA LYS A 116 19.39 4.95 -11.63
C LYS A 116 18.11 4.10 -11.57
N ARG A 117 17.18 4.35 -12.49
CA ARG A 117 15.98 3.53 -12.66
C ARG A 117 16.39 2.10 -13.04
N ASP A 118 15.80 1.13 -12.33
CA ASP A 118 15.92 -0.30 -12.60
C ASP A 118 14.51 -0.91 -12.69
N GLU A 119 14.02 -1.01 -13.92
CA GLU A 119 12.66 -1.45 -14.24
C GLU A 119 12.46 -2.94 -13.94
N GLU A 120 13.46 -3.75 -14.25
CA GLU A 120 13.41 -5.19 -14.04
C GLU A 120 13.33 -5.52 -12.55
N PHE A 121 14.18 -4.88 -11.73
CA PHE A 121 14.12 -5.00 -10.28
C PHE A 121 12.77 -4.52 -9.71
N ALA A 122 12.21 -3.44 -10.25
CA ALA A 122 10.92 -2.91 -9.81
C ALA A 122 9.79 -3.93 -10.02
N LEU A 123 9.74 -4.52 -11.21
CA LEU A 123 8.77 -5.54 -11.60
C LEU A 123 8.95 -6.81 -10.78
N GLU A 124 10.17 -7.31 -10.64
CA GLU A 124 10.47 -8.52 -9.87
C GLU A 124 10.08 -8.35 -8.40
N HIS A 125 10.47 -7.23 -7.78
CA HIS A 125 10.13 -6.94 -6.38
C HIS A 125 8.62 -6.79 -6.20
N ALA A 126 7.92 -6.12 -7.12
CA ALA A 126 6.48 -5.96 -7.03
C ALA A 126 5.72 -7.29 -7.19
N LYS A 127 6.20 -8.19 -8.08
CA LYS A 127 5.70 -9.57 -8.18
C LYS A 127 5.96 -10.35 -6.89
N ALA A 128 7.16 -10.30 -6.32
CA ALA A 128 7.48 -10.96 -5.06
C ALA A 128 6.61 -10.44 -3.89
N ALA A 129 6.37 -9.13 -3.82
CA ALA A 129 5.46 -8.53 -2.85
C ALA A 129 4.00 -8.98 -3.05
N MET A 130 3.56 -9.15 -4.30
CA MET A 130 2.25 -9.70 -4.65
C MET A 130 2.08 -11.13 -4.13
N LEU A 131 3.09 -11.99 -4.33
CA LEU A 131 3.09 -13.37 -3.84
C LEU A 131 3.08 -13.42 -2.31
N LEU A 132 3.91 -12.62 -1.65
CA LEU A 132 3.95 -12.53 -0.18
C LEU A 132 2.61 -12.14 0.44
N ALA A 133 1.92 -11.17 -0.17
CA ALA A 133 0.62 -10.69 0.27
C ALA A 133 -0.54 -11.60 -0.17
N ASN A 134 -0.27 -12.60 -1.02
CA ASN A 134 -1.28 -13.45 -1.66
C ASN A 134 -2.31 -12.61 -2.46
N ASP A 135 -1.82 -11.59 -3.16
CA ASP A 135 -2.62 -10.71 -4.01
C ASP A 135 -2.85 -11.35 -5.39
N ASN A 136 -4.08 -11.28 -5.91
CA ASN A 136 -4.36 -11.69 -7.30
C ASN A 136 -3.94 -10.62 -8.32
N LYS A 137 -4.01 -9.34 -7.90
CA LYS A 137 -3.64 -8.17 -8.71
C LYS A 137 -2.95 -7.15 -7.82
N ARG A 138 -1.94 -6.48 -8.36
CA ARG A 138 -1.18 -5.42 -7.66
C ARG A 138 -0.75 -4.35 -8.66
N LEU A 139 -0.88 -3.09 -8.27
CA LEU A 139 -0.36 -1.96 -9.04
C LEU A 139 1.10 -1.71 -8.64
N LEU A 140 2.01 -1.74 -9.61
CA LEU A 140 3.33 -1.13 -9.48
C LEU A 140 3.23 0.32 -9.95
N LEU A 141 3.65 1.26 -9.11
CA LEU A 141 3.75 2.68 -9.42
C LEU A 141 5.20 3.12 -9.24
N GLU A 142 5.79 3.68 -10.28
CA GLU A 142 7.14 4.21 -10.27
C GLU A 142 7.07 5.74 -10.36
N LEU A 143 7.73 6.41 -9.43
CA LEU A 143 7.77 7.87 -9.33
C LEU A 143 9.17 8.35 -9.68
N MET A 144 9.31 9.14 -10.75
CA MET A 144 10.59 9.64 -11.24
C MET A 144 10.80 11.08 -10.80
N PHE A 145 11.83 11.31 -10.01
CA PHE A 145 12.20 12.62 -9.47
C PHE A 145 13.42 13.16 -10.22
N ASP A 146 13.33 14.42 -10.62
CA ASP A 146 14.41 15.13 -11.28
C ASP A 146 15.54 15.52 -10.30
N ALA A 147 16.55 16.23 -10.81
CA ALA A 147 17.70 16.66 -10.00
C ALA A 147 17.33 17.68 -8.90
N SER A 148 16.19 18.36 -9.02
CA SER A 148 15.66 19.27 -7.99
C SER A 148 14.82 18.56 -6.93
N GLY A 149 14.57 17.26 -7.10
CA GLY A 149 13.71 16.47 -6.22
C GLY A 149 12.21 16.65 -6.51
N LYS A 150 11.86 17.27 -7.64
CA LYS A 150 10.46 17.40 -8.08
C LYS A 150 10.03 16.16 -8.86
N LEU A 151 8.77 15.76 -8.68
CA LEU A 151 8.19 14.69 -9.47
C LEU A 151 8.10 15.13 -10.95
N SER A 152 8.77 14.38 -11.81
CA SER A 152 8.94 14.69 -13.23
C SER A 152 8.13 13.79 -14.15
N ASP A 153 7.96 12.52 -13.77
CA ASP A 153 7.16 11.54 -14.51
C ASP A 153 6.66 10.43 -13.58
N VAL A 154 5.63 9.71 -14.03
CA VAL A 154 5.00 8.59 -13.33
C VAL A 154 4.86 7.42 -14.30
N ASP A 155 5.42 6.27 -13.95
CA ASP A 155 5.21 5.03 -14.67
C ASP A 155 4.44 4.00 -13.84
N TYR A 156 3.85 3.01 -14.50
CA TYR A 156 3.04 2.02 -13.83
C TYR A 156 2.91 0.71 -14.60
N SER A 157 2.66 -0.36 -13.84
CA SER A 157 2.37 -1.69 -14.37
C SER A 157 1.29 -2.38 -13.56
N PHE A 158 0.31 -2.96 -14.26
CA PHE A 158 -0.73 -3.79 -13.64
C PHE A 158 -0.25 -5.24 -13.59
N LEU A 159 0.11 -5.71 -12.40
CA LEU A 159 0.53 -7.08 -12.19
C LEU A 159 -0.70 -7.95 -11.89
N ARG A 160 -0.70 -9.15 -12.48
CA ARG A 160 -1.66 -10.19 -12.15
C ARG A 160 -0.95 -11.51 -11.91
N ARG A 161 -1.42 -12.27 -10.94
CA ARG A 161 -0.81 -13.55 -10.55
C ARG A 161 -0.94 -14.62 -11.64
N ASP A 162 -2.05 -14.62 -12.36
CA ASP A 162 -2.34 -15.53 -13.48
C ASP A 162 -1.46 -15.29 -14.71
N ASN A 163 -0.77 -14.14 -14.78
CA ASN A 163 0.16 -13.82 -15.85
C ASN A 163 1.62 -14.19 -15.50
N ILE A 164 1.88 -14.84 -14.36
CA ILE A 164 3.22 -15.31 -13.99
C ILE A 164 3.43 -16.70 -14.57
N ALA A 165 4.44 -16.85 -15.43
CA ALA A 165 4.82 -18.15 -15.98
C ALA A 165 5.32 -19.09 -14.87
N ALA A 166 5.05 -20.39 -15.01
CA ALA A 166 5.46 -21.39 -14.01
C ALA A 166 6.96 -21.38 -13.68
N PRO A 167 7.90 -21.23 -14.66
CA PRO A 167 9.33 -21.15 -14.36
C PRO A 167 9.71 -19.90 -13.55
N ASP A 168 9.02 -18.77 -13.78
CA ASP A 168 9.25 -17.54 -13.02
C ASP A 168 8.73 -17.67 -11.58
N LEU A 169 7.74 -18.52 -11.34
CA LEU A 169 7.10 -18.62 -10.03
C LEU A 169 8.08 -19.09 -8.96
N GLU A 170 8.89 -20.13 -9.24
CA GLU A 170 9.88 -20.65 -8.28
C GLU A 170 10.91 -19.58 -7.91
N ARG A 171 11.48 -18.90 -8.92
CA ARG A 171 12.42 -17.79 -8.71
C ARG A 171 11.78 -16.66 -7.89
N LEU A 172 10.56 -16.27 -8.22
CA LEU A 172 9.84 -15.20 -7.53
C LEU A 172 9.46 -15.58 -6.09
N GLU A 173 9.19 -16.86 -5.83
CA GLU A 173 8.94 -17.39 -4.49
C GLU A 173 10.21 -17.37 -3.63
N ALA A 174 11.35 -17.76 -4.20
CA ALA A 174 12.65 -17.64 -3.53
C ALA A 174 12.99 -16.17 -3.22
N PHE A 175 12.73 -15.27 -4.16
CA PHE A 175 12.92 -13.83 -3.94
C PHE A 175 11.94 -13.26 -2.91
N ALA A 176 10.69 -13.70 -2.93
CA ALA A 176 9.69 -13.36 -1.92
C ALA A 176 10.14 -13.79 -0.52
N GLU A 177 10.73 -14.97 -0.35
CA GLU A 177 11.22 -15.39 0.96
C GLU A 177 12.46 -14.62 1.42
N SER A 178 13.37 -14.28 0.49
CA SER A 178 14.48 -13.38 0.78
C SER A 178 13.98 -11.99 1.23
N LEU A 179 12.95 -11.47 0.54
CA LEU A 179 12.31 -10.21 0.89
C LEU A 179 11.61 -10.27 2.25
N ARG A 180 10.94 -11.39 2.57
CA ARG A 180 10.35 -11.63 3.90
C ARG A 180 11.42 -11.55 4.97
N ALA A 181 12.50 -12.33 4.84
CA ALA A 181 13.56 -12.42 5.84
C ALA A 181 14.16 -11.04 6.12
N ARG A 182 14.57 -10.32 5.07
CA ARG A 182 15.13 -8.97 5.16
C ARG A 182 14.21 -7.99 5.87
N ARG A 183 12.91 -7.99 5.56
CA ARG A 183 11.94 -7.08 6.19
C ARG A 183 11.70 -7.38 7.67
N ILE A 184 11.73 -8.67 8.07
CA ILE A 184 11.63 -9.04 9.48
C ILE A 184 12.89 -8.59 10.23
N GLU A 185 14.07 -8.82 9.67
CA GLU A 185 15.34 -8.38 10.25
C GLU A 185 15.39 -6.86 10.42
N GLU A 186 15.09 -6.11 9.36
CA GLU A 186 15.01 -4.64 9.41
C GLU A 186 14.01 -4.17 10.48
N ALA A 187 12.88 -4.85 10.64
CA ALA A 187 11.89 -4.49 11.66
C ALA A 187 12.40 -4.78 13.10
N MET A 188 13.13 -5.86 13.31
CA MET A 188 13.74 -6.19 14.62
C MET A 188 14.90 -5.26 14.98
N GLN A 189 15.67 -4.79 13.99
CA GLN A 189 16.73 -3.81 14.22
C GLN A 189 16.15 -2.43 14.56
N ASN A 190 15.07 -2.02 13.89
CA ASN A 190 14.46 -0.71 14.11
C ASN A 190 13.48 -0.67 15.30
N ARG A 191 13.00 -1.81 15.78
CA ARG A 191 12.02 -1.90 16.88
C ARG A 191 12.47 -2.93 17.91
N LYS A 192 12.41 -2.60 19.21
CA LYS A 192 12.72 -3.53 20.30
C LYS A 192 11.94 -4.85 20.22
N ARG A 193 10.68 -4.82 19.74
CA ARG A 193 9.82 -6.01 19.58
C ARG A 193 8.71 -5.76 18.57
N ILE A 194 8.31 -6.79 17.84
CA ILE A 194 7.10 -6.80 16.99
C ILE A 194 5.93 -7.37 17.81
N GLY A 195 4.85 -6.61 18.00
CA GLY A 195 3.66 -7.08 18.70
C GLY A 195 3.00 -8.26 17.98
N ARG A 196 2.58 -9.28 18.75
CA ARG A 196 1.99 -10.52 18.18
C ARG A 196 0.74 -10.27 17.33
N ASN A 197 -0.05 -9.26 17.67
CA ASN A 197 -1.28 -8.89 16.97
C ASN A 197 -1.08 -7.79 15.90
N GLU A 198 0.10 -7.18 15.82
CA GLU A 198 0.43 -6.21 14.78
C GLU A 198 0.49 -6.89 13.40
N TYR A 199 0.31 -6.10 12.34
CA TYR A 199 0.56 -6.57 10.99
C TYR A 199 2.02 -7.02 10.84
N CYS A 200 2.22 -8.14 10.16
CA CYS A 200 3.54 -8.72 9.99
C CYS A 200 4.41 -7.82 9.08
N PRO A 201 5.59 -7.37 9.53
CA PRO A 201 6.42 -6.45 8.75
C PRO A 201 6.97 -7.05 7.45
N CYS A 202 6.87 -8.38 7.24
CA CYS A 202 7.18 -9.00 5.96
C CYS A 202 6.30 -8.49 4.80
N GLY A 203 5.15 -7.89 5.09
CA GLY A 203 4.21 -7.37 4.09
C GLY A 203 3.16 -8.37 3.63
N SER A 204 2.95 -9.48 4.34
CA SER A 204 1.96 -10.50 3.94
C SER A 204 0.50 -10.13 4.23
N GLY A 205 0.23 -8.96 4.83
CA GLY A 205 -1.11 -8.56 5.28
C GLY A 205 -1.68 -9.36 6.47
N LYS A 206 -0.95 -10.35 7.01
CA LYS A 206 -1.39 -11.18 8.14
C LYS A 206 -0.85 -10.62 9.46
N LYS A 207 -1.54 -10.86 10.58
CA LYS A 207 -1.00 -10.57 11.93
C LYS A 207 0.29 -11.36 12.16
N TYR A 208 1.27 -10.81 12.88
CA TYR A 208 2.58 -11.43 13.11
C TYR A 208 2.48 -12.86 13.67
N LYS A 209 1.56 -13.07 14.63
CA LYS A 209 1.28 -14.40 15.21
C LYS A 209 0.69 -15.44 14.25
N ARG A 210 0.11 -15.01 13.13
CA ARG A 210 -0.48 -15.87 12.08
C ARG A 210 0.39 -15.92 10.82
N CYS A 211 1.60 -15.39 10.90
CA CYS A 211 2.51 -15.28 9.77
C CYS A 211 3.88 -15.85 10.16
N CYS A 212 4.87 -14.99 10.42
CA CYS A 212 6.24 -15.44 10.64
C CYS A 212 6.43 -16.25 11.93
N ILE A 213 5.61 -16.06 12.98
CA ILE A 213 5.69 -16.89 14.20
C ILE A 213 5.23 -18.34 13.95
N VAL A 214 4.20 -18.55 13.12
CA VAL A 214 3.73 -19.91 12.79
C VAL A 214 4.74 -20.61 11.89
N ARG A 215 5.21 -19.91 10.86
CA ARG A 215 6.22 -20.45 9.93
C ARG A 215 7.55 -20.78 10.62
N SER A 216 7.96 -20.01 11.61
CA SER A 216 9.18 -20.34 12.38
C SER A 216 9.00 -21.62 13.19
N ARG A 217 7.82 -21.84 13.79
CA ARG A 217 7.50 -23.06 14.54
C ARG A 217 7.38 -24.29 13.64
N GLU A 218 6.85 -24.13 12.43
CA GLU A 218 6.77 -25.21 11.43
C GLU A 218 8.16 -25.61 10.95
N ARG A 219 9.05 -24.64 10.67
CA ARG A 219 10.46 -24.92 10.33
C ARG A 219 11.22 -25.63 11.45
N SER A 220 10.99 -25.25 12.72
CA SER A 220 11.61 -25.92 13.87
C SER A 220 11.13 -27.36 14.11
N LYS A 221 10.06 -27.80 13.44
CA LYS A 221 9.57 -29.19 13.51
C LYS A 221 10.15 -30.09 12.41
N VAL A 222 10.83 -29.52 11.41
CA VAL A 222 11.55 -30.28 10.39
C VAL A 222 12.90 -30.67 10.99
N TRP A 223 13.00 -31.91 11.46
CA TRP A 223 14.27 -32.49 11.86
C TRP A 223 15.11 -32.73 10.60
N PRO A 224 16.41 -32.40 10.58
CA PRO A 224 17.26 -32.70 9.43
C PRO A 224 17.37 -34.23 9.28
N GLU A 225 16.91 -34.78 8.16
CA GLU A 225 17.04 -36.21 7.80
C GLU A 225 18.48 -36.63 7.44
N SER A 226 19.50 -36.05 8.07
CA SER A 226 20.90 -36.36 7.76
C SER A 226 21.76 -36.47 9.02
N VAL A 227 21.30 -37.27 9.98
CA VAL A 227 22.15 -37.87 11.01
C VAL A 227 21.66 -39.30 11.28
N PHE A 228 21.91 -40.19 10.33
CA PHE A 228 22.03 -41.64 10.55
C PHE A 228 23.09 -42.18 9.58
#